data_AF-A0A1Y0FUT2-F1
#
_entry.id   AF-A0A1Y0FUT2-F1
#
_cell.length_a   1.000
_cell.length_b   1.000
_cell.length_c   1.000
_cell.angle_alpha   90.00
_cell.angle_beta   90.00
_cell.angle_gamma   90.00
#
_symmetry.space_group_name_H-M   'P 1'
#
loop_
_entity.id
_entity.type
_entity.pdbx_description
1 polymer ?
#
loop_
_entity_poly.entity_id
_entity_poly.type
_entity_poly.pdbx_seq_one_letter_code
_entity_poly.pdbx_strand_id
1 'polypeptide(L)'
;MCHLRLSAAVLALASASFMPVVSADVTIQENAPGFCSYDGVISTANNGYTGAGYVDIDNSGGMGISYEVSVPASGSYAVSFRYANVGSTSAALVVNGSSGSLSFPRTTSLSAWNSVGKTVNLHAGINQLRLRATGSQAIANIDAMTVLGNVSAGTCGGAASPSSVASSVAPPSSSSSAGQSSSSMPASSSLSSSSVVSSSVPASSTSSSSSSTPPIGEVPDFSMIGFATVPALGVPTTTGGAAGQEVTVTTFEQLQQYVTASEPYVIRVQGMIQPPDQYVKLNVASNKSIIGVGDDAHLRLIGFRVGGTSGCSDVYNPANEYVSNVIIRNLTFSDVYDTGSNPDADAVTIECFSHHVWVDHNTFLYSAPSSSLMNRIDGAVDVKRGADWVTVSWNHFYQYNKTMLVGHVDSNAIQDAGRLHVTYHHNYFENTHQRHPRVRFGKTHLFNNYVFNDRSGPNRQISYIALAGPQSELYLEANNIQVDSGELYVISEDSDANAKVTFTNDNLVQLTNPNAEWILEVNNGLAFEPSEFYEYTINSVDLLSTLVPQHAGAGNLALFE
;
A
#
# COMPACT_ATOMS: atom_id res chain seq x y z
N MET A 1 21.21 36.09 -83.19
CA MET A 1 20.20 35.05 -83.50
C MET A 1 20.16 34.05 -82.35
N CYS A 2 19.07 33.30 -82.23
CA CYS A 2 18.82 32.01 -81.56
C CYS A 2 19.96 31.31 -80.75
N HIS A 3 19.71 30.62 -79.62
CA HIS A 3 18.45 30.17 -79.00
C HIS A 3 18.49 30.28 -77.46
N LEU A 4 17.32 30.55 -76.87
CA LEU A 4 17.05 30.29 -75.45
C LEU A 4 16.85 28.78 -75.24
N ARG A 5 17.39 28.20 -74.15
CA ARG A 5 17.04 26.85 -73.70
C ARG A 5 16.55 26.90 -72.25
N LEU A 6 15.24 26.70 -72.05
CA LEU A 6 14.70 26.33 -70.74
C LEU A 6 15.14 24.90 -70.42
N SER A 7 15.46 24.65 -69.15
CA SER A 7 15.51 23.29 -68.60
C SER A 7 14.29 23.12 -67.69
N ALA A 8 13.41 22.18 -68.02
CA ALA A 8 12.17 21.97 -67.28
C ALA A 8 12.38 20.95 -66.17
N ALA A 9 12.29 21.39 -64.91
CA ALA A 9 12.22 20.48 -63.77
C ALA A 9 10.81 19.88 -63.70
N VAL A 10 10.70 18.55 -63.86
CA VAL A 10 9.43 17.83 -63.72
C VAL A 10 9.14 17.66 -62.23
N LEU A 11 8.28 18.52 -61.67
CA LEU A 11 7.78 18.38 -60.31
C LEU A 11 6.70 17.29 -60.28
N ALA A 12 7.02 16.12 -59.73
CA ALA A 12 6.06 15.05 -59.56
C ALA A 12 5.07 15.38 -58.42
N LEU A 13 3.89 15.90 -58.77
CA LEU A 13 2.79 16.01 -57.81
C LEU A 13 2.29 14.61 -57.46
N ALA A 14 2.66 14.12 -56.27
CA ALA A 14 1.96 13.02 -55.64
C ALA A 14 0.56 13.52 -55.24
N SER A 15 -0.47 13.11 -55.98
CA SER A 15 -1.87 13.31 -55.57
C SER A 15 -2.18 12.46 -54.34
N ALA A 16 -1.85 12.99 -53.16
CA ALA A 16 -2.32 12.44 -51.90
C ALA A 16 -3.85 12.49 -51.90
N SER A 17 -4.48 11.33 -52.12
CA SER A 17 -5.93 11.16 -52.02
C SER A 17 -6.32 11.33 -50.56
N PHE A 18 -6.73 12.54 -50.18
CA PHE A 18 -7.35 12.81 -48.88
C PHE A 18 -8.63 11.97 -48.77
N MET A 19 -8.51 10.80 -48.15
CA MET A 19 -9.67 10.20 -47.50
C MET A 19 -10.08 11.16 -46.38
N PRO A 20 -11.37 11.52 -46.28
CA PRO A 20 -11.83 12.29 -45.13
C PRO A 20 -11.59 11.43 -43.89
N VAL A 21 -10.76 11.91 -42.96
CA VAL A 21 -10.62 11.29 -41.65
C VAL A 21 -11.98 11.39 -40.97
N VAL A 22 -12.71 10.29 -40.94
CA VAL A 22 -14.00 10.22 -40.26
C VAL A 22 -13.71 10.44 -38.79
N SER A 23 -14.23 11.55 -38.24
CA SER A 23 -14.18 11.83 -36.81
C SER A 23 -15.01 10.77 -36.09
N ALA A 24 -14.34 9.72 -35.62
CA ALA A 24 -14.98 8.64 -34.88
C ALA A 24 -15.14 9.07 -33.42
N ASP A 25 -16.38 9.37 -33.04
CA ASP A 25 -16.77 9.55 -31.65
C ASP A 25 -16.57 8.23 -30.88
N VAL A 26 -16.11 8.28 -29.63
CA VAL A 26 -15.98 7.08 -28.79
C VAL A 26 -17.16 6.96 -27.83
N THR A 27 -17.82 5.80 -27.81
CA THR A 27 -18.79 5.42 -26.78
C THR A 27 -18.20 4.33 -25.90
N ILE A 28 -18.11 4.61 -24.61
CA ILE A 28 -17.60 3.72 -23.56
C ILE A 28 -18.81 3.26 -22.73
N GLN A 29 -19.05 1.95 -22.77
CA GLN A 29 -19.98 1.23 -21.90
C GLN A 29 -19.23 0.64 -20.71
N GLU A 30 -19.95 0.11 -19.73
CA GLU A 30 -19.36 -0.74 -18.70
C GLU A 30 -18.60 -1.95 -19.29
N ASN A 31 -17.48 -2.31 -18.66
CA ASN A 31 -16.55 -3.35 -19.12
C ASN A 31 -15.90 -3.12 -20.50
N ALA A 32 -16.12 -1.97 -21.16
CA ALA A 32 -15.41 -1.59 -22.38
C ALA A 32 -14.06 -0.90 -22.08
N PRO A 33 -13.10 -0.87 -23.02
CA PRO A 33 -11.91 -0.03 -22.90
C PRO A 33 -12.29 1.43 -22.58
N GLY A 34 -11.51 2.09 -21.73
CA GLY A 34 -11.78 3.44 -21.24
C GLY A 34 -12.80 3.52 -20.08
N PHE A 35 -13.42 2.42 -19.66
CA PHE A 35 -14.17 2.31 -18.41
C PHE A 35 -13.24 1.76 -17.32
N CYS A 36 -12.87 2.58 -16.34
CA CYS A 36 -11.72 2.29 -15.47
C CYS A 36 -12.10 1.79 -14.07
N SER A 37 -13.13 2.37 -13.45
CA SER A 37 -13.62 1.96 -12.14
C SER A 37 -15.00 2.53 -11.87
N TYR A 38 -15.76 1.90 -10.98
CA TYR A 38 -17.04 2.42 -10.52
C TYR A 38 -17.34 1.99 -9.08
N ASP A 39 -18.13 2.81 -8.40
CA ASP A 39 -18.57 2.60 -7.02
C ASP A 39 -20.08 2.31 -7.05
N GLY A 40 -20.50 1.07 -6.76
CA GLY A 40 -21.86 0.57 -6.93
C GLY A 40 -21.95 -0.72 -7.76
N VAL A 41 -23.06 -0.90 -8.50
CA VAL A 41 -23.43 -2.19 -9.14
C VAL A 41 -23.70 -2.03 -10.63
N ILE A 42 -23.08 -2.85 -11.49
CA ILE A 42 -23.57 -3.05 -12.86
C ILE A 42 -24.85 -3.88 -12.78
N SER A 43 -25.97 -3.27 -13.12
CA SER A 43 -27.30 -3.84 -13.00
C SER A 43 -27.95 -4.01 -14.38
N THR A 44 -28.82 -5.01 -14.48
CA THR A 44 -29.64 -5.29 -15.67
C THR A 44 -31.14 -5.13 -15.37
N ALA A 45 -31.51 -4.67 -14.17
CA ALA A 45 -32.87 -4.69 -13.65
C ALA A 45 -33.86 -3.77 -14.41
N ASN A 46 -33.37 -2.75 -15.10
CA ASN A 46 -34.17 -1.79 -15.85
C ASN A 46 -33.81 -1.86 -17.35
N ASN A 47 -34.69 -2.44 -18.15
CA ASN A 47 -34.48 -2.67 -19.59
C ASN A 47 -34.18 -1.38 -20.38
N GLY A 48 -33.53 -1.53 -21.54
CA GLY A 48 -33.28 -0.43 -22.49
C GLY A 48 -31.91 0.22 -22.37
N TYR A 49 -31.04 -0.28 -21.49
CA TYR A 49 -29.60 -0.04 -21.55
C TYR A 49 -28.98 -0.64 -22.82
N THR A 50 -27.70 -0.40 -23.01
CA THR A 50 -26.84 -0.81 -24.11
C THR A 50 -25.53 -1.37 -23.56
N GLY A 51 -24.91 -2.35 -24.22
CA GLY A 51 -23.79 -3.09 -23.62
C GLY A 51 -24.28 -4.29 -22.81
N ALA A 52 -23.64 -4.55 -21.67
CA ALA A 52 -23.91 -5.64 -20.75
C ALA A 52 -24.85 -5.25 -19.59
N GLY A 53 -24.98 -3.95 -19.27
CA GLY A 53 -25.82 -3.47 -18.18
C GLY A 53 -25.90 -1.95 -18.13
N TYR A 54 -26.01 -1.41 -16.92
CA TYR A 54 -25.78 0.00 -16.59
C TYR A 54 -25.23 0.08 -15.16
N VAL A 55 -24.54 1.14 -14.78
CA VAL A 55 -24.10 1.36 -13.39
C VAL A 55 -25.19 2.05 -12.56
N ASP A 56 -25.63 1.37 -11.50
CA ASP A 56 -26.34 1.93 -10.36
C ASP A 56 -25.28 2.40 -9.34
N ILE A 57 -25.12 3.71 -9.16
CA ILE A 57 -24.00 4.30 -8.40
C ILE A 57 -24.36 4.41 -6.92
N ASP A 58 -23.43 4.03 -6.03
CA ASP A 58 -23.68 4.00 -4.60
C ASP A 58 -24.09 5.37 -4.02
N ASN A 59 -25.01 5.34 -3.05
CA ASN A 59 -25.73 6.49 -2.52
C ASN A 59 -24.90 7.35 -1.52
N SER A 60 -23.63 7.61 -1.83
CA SER A 60 -22.69 8.34 -0.96
C SER A 60 -21.89 9.40 -1.73
N GLY A 61 -21.51 10.48 -1.04
CA GLY A 61 -20.69 11.55 -1.63
C GLY A 61 -19.28 11.06 -1.92
N GLY A 62 -18.84 11.16 -3.18
CA GLY A 62 -17.56 10.59 -3.64
C GLY A 62 -17.70 9.38 -4.56
N MET A 63 -18.83 8.68 -4.51
CA MET A 63 -19.13 7.54 -5.37
C MET A 63 -19.37 7.99 -6.83
N GLY A 64 -19.11 7.14 -7.82
CA GLY A 64 -19.10 7.54 -9.22
C GLY A 64 -18.58 6.49 -10.20
N ILE A 65 -18.22 6.95 -11.40
CA ILE A 65 -17.58 6.16 -12.45
C ILE A 65 -16.38 6.95 -12.99
N SER A 66 -15.23 6.29 -13.10
CA SER A 66 -13.99 6.83 -13.67
C SER A 66 -13.78 6.28 -15.08
N TYR A 67 -13.43 7.16 -16.00
CA TYR A 67 -13.18 6.89 -17.40
C TYR A 67 -11.85 7.47 -17.86
N GLU A 68 -11.28 6.91 -18.92
CA GLU A 68 -10.07 7.38 -19.57
C GLU A 68 -10.27 7.47 -21.09
N VAL A 69 -9.83 8.57 -21.70
CA VAL A 69 -9.84 8.78 -23.15
C VAL A 69 -8.54 9.41 -23.62
N SER A 70 -8.15 9.15 -24.87
CA SER A 70 -6.99 9.79 -25.50
C SER A 70 -7.45 10.66 -26.67
N VAL A 71 -6.95 11.90 -26.75
CA VAL A 71 -7.27 12.84 -27.84
C VAL A 71 -6.00 13.34 -28.55
N PRO A 72 -6.03 13.56 -29.88
CA PRO A 72 -4.84 13.93 -30.65
C PRO A 72 -4.41 15.40 -30.47
N ALA A 73 -5.28 16.25 -29.91
CA ALA A 73 -5.01 17.68 -29.71
C ALA A 73 -5.76 18.23 -28.49
N SER A 74 -5.12 19.18 -27.79
CA SER A 74 -5.76 19.93 -26.70
C SER A 74 -6.89 20.81 -27.25
N GLY A 75 -8.07 20.78 -26.64
CA GLY A 75 -9.23 21.51 -27.13
C GLY A 75 -10.50 21.26 -26.32
N SER A 76 -11.62 21.84 -26.78
CA SER A 76 -12.94 21.65 -26.18
C SER A 76 -13.69 20.51 -26.87
N TYR A 77 -14.02 19.45 -26.12
CA TYR A 77 -14.72 18.25 -26.59
C TYR A 77 -16.10 18.15 -25.92
N ALA A 78 -17.08 17.59 -26.62
CA ALA A 78 -18.42 17.37 -26.06
C ALA A 78 -18.50 15.96 -25.47
N VAL A 79 -18.71 15.88 -24.15
CA VAL A 79 -18.94 14.62 -23.43
C VAL A 79 -20.44 14.50 -23.16
N SER A 80 -21.01 13.32 -23.36
CA SER A 80 -22.41 13.01 -23.11
C SER A 80 -22.54 11.72 -22.31
N PHE A 81 -23.48 11.69 -21.37
CA PHE A 81 -23.83 10.52 -20.58
C PHE A 81 -25.25 10.08 -20.94
N ARG A 82 -25.44 8.80 -21.23
CA ARG A 82 -26.76 8.18 -21.40
C ARG A 82 -27.19 7.58 -20.06
N TYR A 83 -28.41 7.88 -19.65
CA TYR A 83 -28.84 7.72 -18.26
C TYR A 83 -30.36 7.52 -18.11
N ALA A 84 -30.77 7.00 -16.95
CA ALA A 84 -32.16 7.00 -16.49
C ALA A 84 -32.25 7.53 -15.04
N ASN A 85 -33.35 8.23 -14.68
CA ASN A 85 -33.44 8.87 -13.36
C ASN A 85 -34.90 9.03 -12.88
N VAL A 86 -35.19 8.55 -11.67
CA VAL A 86 -36.51 8.74 -11.01
C VAL A 86 -36.72 10.11 -10.40
N GLY A 87 -35.64 10.84 -10.08
CA GLY A 87 -35.66 12.22 -9.58
C GLY A 87 -35.03 13.19 -10.57
N SER A 88 -34.76 14.43 -10.15
CA SER A 88 -33.86 15.34 -10.85
C SER A 88 -32.65 15.57 -9.97
N THR A 89 -31.48 15.11 -10.40
CA THR A 89 -30.26 15.05 -9.58
C THR A 89 -29.12 15.81 -10.25
N SER A 90 -27.95 15.89 -9.62
CA SER A 90 -26.73 16.43 -10.24
C SER A 90 -25.50 15.75 -9.67
N ALA A 91 -24.48 15.62 -10.51
CA ALA A 91 -23.18 15.04 -10.17
C ALA A 91 -22.07 16.03 -10.57
N ALA A 92 -20.89 15.90 -9.98
CA ALA A 92 -19.69 16.55 -10.49
C ALA A 92 -19.17 15.75 -11.69
N LEU A 93 -18.98 16.40 -12.83
CA LEU A 93 -18.09 15.90 -13.86
C LEU A 93 -16.71 16.51 -13.60
N VAL A 94 -15.76 15.67 -13.19
CA VAL A 94 -14.35 16.02 -12.98
C VAL A 94 -13.58 15.62 -14.23
N VAL A 95 -12.75 16.51 -14.77
CA VAL A 95 -11.90 16.27 -15.94
C VAL A 95 -10.50 16.77 -15.64
N ASN A 96 -9.51 15.88 -15.61
CA ASN A 96 -8.12 16.18 -15.23
C ASN A 96 -8.04 17.01 -13.92
N GLY A 97 -8.76 16.56 -12.89
CA GLY A 97 -8.90 17.25 -11.60
C GLY A 97 -9.86 18.47 -11.59
N SER A 98 -10.15 19.07 -12.74
CA SER A 98 -11.08 20.22 -12.83
C SER A 98 -12.54 19.79 -12.71
N SER A 99 -13.19 20.14 -11.60
CA SER A 99 -14.57 19.76 -11.29
C SER A 99 -15.61 20.79 -11.79
N GLY A 100 -16.76 20.31 -12.27
CA GLY A 100 -17.95 21.15 -12.40
C GLY A 100 -19.24 20.36 -12.57
N SER A 101 -20.35 20.89 -12.04
CA SER A 101 -21.67 20.25 -12.05
C SER A 101 -22.17 19.83 -13.43
N LEU A 102 -22.88 18.71 -13.48
CA LEU A 102 -23.69 18.18 -14.57
C LEU A 102 -25.03 17.70 -13.99
N SER A 103 -26.14 18.23 -14.50
CA SER A 103 -27.48 17.90 -14.01
C SER A 103 -28.13 16.77 -14.82
N PHE A 104 -28.88 15.91 -14.14
CA PHE A 104 -29.58 14.76 -14.70
C PHE A 104 -31.09 14.91 -14.43
N PRO A 105 -31.86 15.53 -15.35
CA PRO A 105 -33.30 15.66 -15.24
C PRO A 105 -34.03 14.31 -15.12
N ARG A 106 -35.22 14.31 -14.51
CA ARG A 106 -36.09 13.13 -14.41
C ARG A 106 -36.45 12.54 -15.77
N THR A 107 -36.31 11.21 -15.91
CA THR A 107 -36.83 10.45 -17.06
C THR A 107 -38.24 9.91 -16.78
N THR A 108 -38.95 9.44 -17.81
CA THR A 108 -40.34 8.98 -17.65
C THR A 108 -40.46 7.64 -16.90
N SER A 109 -39.41 6.82 -16.91
CA SER A 109 -39.21 5.63 -16.07
C SER A 109 -37.72 5.26 -16.05
N LEU A 110 -37.31 4.32 -15.20
CA LEU A 110 -35.94 3.79 -15.22
C LEU A 110 -35.61 2.98 -16.49
N SER A 111 -36.61 2.54 -17.25
CA SER A 111 -36.42 1.92 -18.58
C SER A 111 -36.44 2.94 -19.72
N ALA A 112 -36.60 4.23 -19.42
CA ALA A 112 -36.62 5.31 -20.41
C ALA A 112 -35.33 6.12 -20.32
N TRP A 113 -34.42 5.84 -21.24
CA TRP A 113 -33.05 6.35 -21.25
C TRP A 113 -32.94 7.63 -22.08
N ASN A 114 -32.38 8.68 -21.47
CA ASN A 114 -32.08 9.96 -22.11
C ASN A 114 -30.55 10.17 -22.19
N SER A 115 -30.12 11.19 -22.92
CA SER A 115 -28.72 11.67 -22.88
C SER A 115 -28.64 13.10 -22.37
N VAL A 116 -27.60 13.42 -21.61
CA VAL A 116 -27.23 14.79 -21.22
C VAL A 116 -25.75 14.99 -21.48
N GLY A 117 -25.36 16.19 -21.93
CA GLY A 117 -23.98 16.46 -22.31
C GLY A 117 -23.44 17.80 -21.81
N LYS A 118 -22.11 17.91 -21.84
CA LYS A 118 -21.34 19.05 -21.37
C LYS A 118 -20.04 19.16 -22.17
N THR A 119 -19.72 20.37 -22.62
CA THR A 119 -18.42 20.67 -23.20
C THR A 119 -17.37 20.73 -22.10
N VAL A 120 -16.26 20.02 -22.27
CA VAL A 120 -15.11 20.00 -21.36
C VAL A 120 -13.82 20.28 -22.14
N ASN A 121 -12.77 20.72 -21.46
CA ASN A 121 -11.46 20.89 -22.09
C ASN A 121 -10.61 19.65 -21.82
N LEU A 122 -10.07 19.06 -22.89
CA LEU A 122 -9.15 17.93 -22.85
C LEU A 122 -7.76 18.40 -23.35
N HIS A 123 -6.70 17.72 -22.91
CA HIS A 123 -5.32 17.92 -23.34
C HIS A 123 -4.91 16.85 -24.35
N ALA A 124 -3.99 17.14 -25.26
CA ALA A 124 -3.43 16.14 -26.16
C ALA A 124 -2.82 14.97 -25.36
N GLY A 125 -3.12 13.73 -25.77
CA GLY A 125 -2.81 12.52 -25.02
C GLY A 125 -3.97 12.08 -24.11
N ILE A 126 -3.61 11.38 -23.03
CA ILE A 126 -4.56 10.75 -22.09
C ILE A 126 -5.23 11.79 -21.18
N ASN A 127 -6.53 11.62 -20.95
CA ASN A 127 -7.36 12.43 -20.08
C ASN A 127 -8.20 11.53 -19.18
N GLN A 128 -8.36 11.93 -17.91
CA GLN A 128 -9.19 11.23 -16.94
C GLN A 128 -10.46 12.02 -16.67
N LEU A 129 -11.60 11.32 -16.73
CA LEU A 129 -12.92 11.87 -16.45
C LEU A 129 -13.58 11.06 -15.32
N ARG A 130 -14.09 11.69 -14.27
CA ARG A 130 -14.92 11.02 -13.25
C ARG A 130 -16.27 11.71 -13.13
N LEU A 131 -17.34 10.95 -13.32
CA LEU A 131 -18.69 11.39 -12.97
C LEU A 131 -18.97 10.97 -11.52
N ARG A 132 -19.24 11.91 -10.62
CA ARG A 132 -19.19 11.68 -9.16
C ARG A 132 -20.36 12.31 -8.40
N ALA A 133 -21.01 11.55 -7.52
CA ALA A 133 -21.99 12.05 -6.57
C ALA A 133 -21.36 13.10 -5.63
N THR A 134 -22.08 14.19 -5.38
CA THR A 134 -21.63 15.32 -4.55
C THR A 134 -22.19 15.31 -3.13
N GLY A 135 -22.92 14.25 -2.75
CA GLY A 135 -23.52 14.04 -1.43
C GLY A 135 -24.22 12.69 -1.36
N SER A 136 -24.81 12.36 -0.20
CA SER A 136 -25.49 11.08 0.07
C SER A 136 -26.91 10.98 -0.53
N GLN A 137 -27.07 11.40 -1.78
CA GLN A 137 -28.32 11.28 -2.54
C GLN A 137 -28.04 10.47 -3.80
N ALA A 138 -28.99 9.60 -4.18
CA ALA A 138 -28.97 8.90 -5.45
C ALA A 138 -28.72 9.88 -6.60
N ILE A 139 -27.83 9.51 -7.52
CA ILE A 139 -27.70 10.17 -8.82
C ILE A 139 -28.41 9.35 -9.89
N ALA A 140 -28.24 9.69 -11.16
CA ALA A 140 -28.85 8.92 -12.24
C ALA A 140 -28.12 7.58 -12.44
N ASN A 141 -28.87 6.56 -12.87
CA ASN A 141 -28.33 5.32 -13.39
C ASN A 141 -27.62 5.63 -14.71
N ILE A 142 -26.35 5.25 -14.86
CA ILE A 142 -25.52 5.62 -16.02
C ILE A 142 -25.23 4.38 -16.86
N ASP A 143 -25.52 4.47 -18.14
CA ASP A 143 -25.29 3.43 -19.14
C ASP A 143 -24.01 3.76 -19.90
N ALA A 144 -24.07 4.63 -20.91
CA ALA A 144 -22.90 5.03 -21.70
C ALA A 144 -22.29 6.38 -21.28
N MET A 145 -20.96 6.51 -21.45
CA MET A 145 -20.32 7.81 -21.73
C MET A 145 -19.91 7.87 -23.21
N THR A 146 -20.22 8.96 -23.91
CA THR A 146 -19.76 9.22 -25.28
C THR A 146 -18.95 10.52 -25.34
N VAL A 147 -17.81 10.52 -26.03
CA VAL A 147 -17.02 11.72 -26.30
C VAL A 147 -17.00 11.95 -27.81
N LEU A 148 -17.50 13.12 -28.23
CA LEU A 148 -17.59 13.49 -29.64
C LEU A 148 -16.30 14.14 -30.14
N GLY A 149 -15.94 13.88 -31.39
CA GLY A 149 -14.67 14.24 -32.00
C GLY A 149 -13.76 13.03 -32.19
N ASN A 150 -12.63 13.22 -32.87
CA ASN A 150 -11.64 12.17 -33.12
C ASN A 150 -10.93 11.76 -31.81
N VAL A 151 -11.48 10.78 -31.09
CA VAL A 151 -11.09 10.38 -29.72
C VAL A 151 -10.98 8.86 -29.66
N SER A 152 -10.03 8.32 -28.90
CA SER A 152 -9.99 6.89 -28.55
C SER A 152 -10.31 6.67 -27.07
N ALA A 153 -10.78 5.47 -26.75
CA ALA A 153 -10.78 5.00 -25.36
C ALA A 153 -9.34 4.92 -24.83
N GLY A 154 -9.19 5.09 -23.51
CA GLY A 154 -7.97 4.79 -22.77
C GLY A 154 -7.84 3.31 -22.40
N THR A 155 -6.76 2.99 -21.69
CA THR A 155 -6.42 1.64 -21.22
C THR A 155 -6.52 1.48 -19.69
N CYS A 156 -6.79 2.55 -18.94
CA CYS A 156 -7.23 2.52 -17.55
C CYS A 156 -6.25 1.86 -16.53
N GLY A 157 -4.96 1.73 -16.85
CA GLY A 157 -3.94 1.16 -15.95
C GLY A 157 -4.02 -0.36 -15.70
N GLY A 158 -5.20 -0.96 -15.74
CA GLY A 158 -5.42 -2.41 -15.63
C GLY A 158 -6.75 -2.78 -14.96
N ALA A 159 -7.64 -3.43 -15.74
CA ALA A 159 -8.85 -4.14 -15.31
C ALA A 159 -9.77 -3.47 -14.26
N ALA A 160 -10.86 -2.84 -14.75
CA ALA A 160 -11.96 -2.39 -13.90
C ALA A 160 -12.61 -3.57 -13.13
N SER A 161 -12.98 -3.34 -11.86
CA SER A 161 -13.67 -4.31 -10.99
C SER A 161 -14.91 -3.70 -10.32
N PRO A 162 -15.93 -4.51 -9.97
CA PRO A 162 -17.09 -4.05 -9.20
C PRO A 162 -16.77 -3.68 -7.75
N SER A 163 -17.38 -2.60 -7.25
CA SER A 163 -17.37 -2.25 -5.82
C SER A 163 -18.81 -2.30 -5.27
N SER A 164 -19.30 -3.50 -4.94
CA SER A 164 -20.70 -3.70 -4.52
C SER A 164 -20.84 -3.96 -3.01
N VAL A 165 -21.36 -2.97 -2.27
CA VAL A 165 -21.84 -3.18 -0.89
C VAL A 165 -23.32 -3.58 -0.87
N ALA A 166 -23.69 -4.50 0.02
CA ALA A 166 -25.08 -4.88 0.26
C ALA A 166 -25.39 -4.96 1.76
N SER A 167 -26.35 -4.16 2.22
CA SER A 167 -26.91 -4.22 3.57
C SER A 167 -28.36 -3.75 3.57
N SER A 168 -29.21 -4.37 4.40
CA SER A 168 -30.62 -3.99 4.56
C SER A 168 -31.09 -4.24 5.99
N VAL A 169 -31.93 -3.37 6.56
CA VAL A 169 -32.02 -3.16 8.02
C VAL A 169 -33.45 -2.97 8.54
N ALA A 170 -33.87 -3.85 9.47
CA ALA A 170 -34.87 -3.66 10.56
C ALA A 170 -36.28 -3.13 10.16
N PRO A 171 -37.15 -2.65 11.08
CA PRO A 171 -37.39 -2.94 12.52
C PRO A 171 -38.80 -3.62 12.67
N PRO A 172 -39.61 -3.53 13.78
CA PRO A 172 -39.43 -3.13 15.19
C PRO A 172 -39.83 -4.32 16.15
N SER A 173 -40.43 -4.26 17.36
CA SER A 173 -40.92 -3.23 18.31
C SER A 173 -41.16 -3.83 19.72
N SER A 174 -40.92 -3.06 20.80
CA SER A 174 -41.51 -3.17 22.18
C SER A 174 -41.38 -4.47 23.01
N SER A 175 -41.20 -4.47 24.35
CA SER A 175 -40.95 -3.40 25.34
C SER A 175 -40.51 -3.96 26.72
N SER A 176 -39.92 -3.07 27.56
CA SER A 176 -40.00 -3.00 29.04
C SER A 176 -39.41 -4.09 29.97
N SER A 177 -38.46 -3.63 30.82
CA SER A 177 -38.28 -3.86 32.28
C SER A 177 -37.83 -5.22 32.89
N ALA A 178 -36.56 -5.21 33.34
CA ALA A 178 -36.06 -5.50 34.71
C ALA A 178 -36.38 -6.83 35.48
N GLY A 179 -35.35 -7.42 36.12
CA GLY A 179 -35.50 -8.08 37.43
C GLY A 179 -34.74 -9.40 37.70
N GLN A 180 -33.66 -9.31 38.48
CA GLN A 180 -33.15 -10.29 39.48
C GLN A 180 -33.30 -11.83 39.28
N SER A 181 -32.18 -12.47 38.94
CA SER A 181 -31.56 -13.64 39.62
C SER A 181 -32.40 -14.76 40.30
N SER A 182 -32.11 -16.02 39.90
CA SER A 182 -31.66 -17.17 40.74
C SER A 182 -32.46 -18.50 40.69
N SER A 183 -31.73 -19.60 40.96
CA SER A 183 -32.14 -20.97 41.37
C SER A 183 -32.42 -22.10 40.34
N SER A 184 -31.60 -23.17 40.46
CA SER A 184 -31.87 -24.63 40.31
C SER A 184 -32.52 -25.27 39.05
N MET A 185 -31.73 -26.09 38.33
CA MET A 185 -31.76 -27.59 38.18
C MET A 185 -33.10 -28.34 37.96
N PRO A 186 -33.14 -29.55 37.32
CA PRO A 186 -32.04 -30.50 37.04
C PRO A 186 -31.98 -31.07 35.60
N ALA A 187 -31.21 -32.15 35.38
CA ALA A 187 -30.79 -32.69 34.07
C ALA A 187 -31.60 -33.88 33.51
N SER A 188 -31.54 -34.07 32.18
CA SER A 188 -31.67 -35.33 31.38
C SER A 188 -31.63 -34.97 29.88
N SER A 189 -31.14 -35.78 28.92
CA SER A 189 -30.63 -37.17 28.92
C SER A 189 -29.55 -37.40 27.83
N SER A 190 -29.04 -38.64 27.71
CA SER A 190 -27.90 -39.08 26.88
C SER A 190 -28.22 -39.45 25.42
N LEU A 191 -27.21 -39.38 24.53
CA LEU A 191 -26.89 -40.28 23.39
C LEU A 191 -25.55 -39.79 22.76
N SER A 192 -24.37 -40.42 22.97
CA SER A 192 -23.86 -41.70 22.43
C SER A 192 -23.24 -41.66 21.01
N SER A 193 -22.01 -41.14 20.93
CA SER A 193 -20.83 -41.69 20.21
C SER A 193 -20.95 -42.46 18.87
N SER A 194 -20.20 -41.99 17.85
CA SER A 194 -19.51 -42.75 16.78
C SER A 194 -18.46 -41.82 16.13
N SER A 195 -17.15 -41.91 16.43
CA SER A 195 -16.13 -42.91 16.04
C SER A 195 -15.34 -42.49 14.79
N VAL A 196 -14.06 -42.13 14.97
CA VAL A 196 -13.09 -41.76 13.92
C VAL A 196 -12.64 -42.96 13.07
N VAL A 197 -12.20 -42.68 11.84
CA VAL A 197 -11.46 -43.64 10.99
C VAL A 197 -10.30 -42.92 10.29
N SER A 198 -9.07 -43.32 10.58
CA SER A 198 -7.88 -42.91 9.84
C SER A 198 -7.54 -43.92 8.75
N SER A 199 -6.91 -43.49 7.65
CA SER A 199 -6.26 -44.39 6.70
C SER A 199 -5.02 -43.73 6.09
N SER A 200 -4.04 -44.52 5.64
CA SER A 200 -2.70 -44.06 5.32
C SER A 200 -2.12 -44.64 4.02
N VAL A 201 -1.18 -43.88 3.47
CA VAL A 201 -0.28 -44.05 2.30
C VAL A 201 -0.01 -45.47 1.77
N PRO A 202 0.33 -45.59 0.47
CA PRO A 202 1.75 -45.86 0.17
C PRO A 202 2.35 -44.94 -0.92
N ALA A 203 3.69 -44.90 -0.97
CA ALA A 203 4.48 -43.96 -1.78
C ALA A 203 5.08 -44.60 -3.05
N SER A 204 5.66 -43.76 -3.93
CA SER A 204 6.57 -44.19 -5.01
C SER A 204 7.69 -43.16 -5.21
N SER A 205 8.86 -43.63 -5.65
CA SER A 205 10.09 -42.85 -5.84
C SER A 205 10.25 -42.42 -7.33
N THR A 206 11.22 -41.64 -7.80
CA THR A 206 12.51 -41.17 -7.25
C THR A 206 13.01 -39.97 -8.07
N SER A 207 13.66 -38.96 -7.46
CA SER A 207 14.82 -38.26 -8.08
C SER A 207 15.53 -37.41 -7.02
N SER A 208 16.85 -37.25 -7.15
CA SER A 208 17.70 -36.58 -6.17
C SER A 208 18.30 -35.29 -6.72
N SER A 209 17.95 -34.15 -6.14
CA SER A 209 18.72 -32.90 -6.21
C SER A 209 19.50 -32.72 -4.91
N SER A 210 20.82 -32.55 -5.00
CA SER A 210 21.70 -32.41 -3.84
C SER A 210 21.63 -31.00 -3.25
N SER A 211 21.04 -30.84 -2.07
CA SER A 211 21.15 -29.63 -1.27
C SER A 211 22.56 -29.51 -0.67
N SER A 212 23.46 -28.86 -1.40
CA SER A 212 24.74 -28.42 -0.84
C SER A 212 24.52 -27.20 0.05
N THR A 213 24.38 -27.42 1.36
CA THR A 213 24.39 -26.33 2.35
C THR A 213 25.68 -25.52 2.17
N PRO A 214 25.62 -24.19 1.94
CA PRO A 214 26.81 -23.37 1.93
C PRO A 214 27.45 -23.37 3.33
N PRO A 215 28.79 -23.37 3.44
CA PRO A 215 29.45 -23.32 4.74
C PRO A 215 29.24 -21.95 5.40
N ILE A 216 29.18 -21.94 6.74
CA ILE A 216 29.26 -20.71 7.53
C ILE A 216 30.63 -20.06 7.25
N GLY A 217 30.64 -18.89 6.59
CA GLY A 217 31.90 -18.22 6.20
C GLY A 217 31.81 -17.10 5.17
N GLU A 218 30.66 -16.90 4.51
CA GLU A 218 30.42 -15.77 3.61
C GLU A 218 29.46 -14.78 4.27
N VAL A 219 29.81 -13.48 4.24
CA VAL A 219 28.95 -12.40 4.75
C VAL A 219 27.82 -12.19 3.73
N PRO A 220 26.55 -12.01 4.15
CA PRO A 220 25.45 -11.77 3.22
C PRO A 220 25.69 -10.53 2.34
N ASP A 221 25.07 -10.49 1.16
CA ASP A 221 24.99 -9.24 0.42
C ASP A 221 24.09 -8.24 1.17
N PHE A 222 24.67 -7.10 1.52
CA PHE A 222 23.99 -5.97 2.16
C PHE A 222 23.73 -4.82 1.17
N SER A 223 23.73 -5.12 -0.13
CA SER A 223 23.18 -4.24 -1.17
C SER A 223 21.68 -4.00 -0.94
N MET A 224 21.19 -2.88 -1.47
CA MET A 224 19.76 -2.55 -1.39
C MET A 224 18.97 -3.42 -2.37
N ILE A 225 18.03 -4.20 -1.85
CA ILE A 225 17.08 -5.02 -2.62
C ILE A 225 15.65 -4.49 -2.35
N GLY A 226 14.69 -4.80 -3.22
CA GLY A 226 13.28 -4.46 -2.97
C GLY A 226 12.82 -3.13 -3.55
N PHE A 227 11.64 -2.67 -3.16
CA PHE A 227 10.94 -1.55 -3.80
C PHE A 227 11.68 -0.21 -3.74
N ALA A 228 12.62 0.00 -2.82
CA ALA A 228 13.49 1.20 -2.83
C ALA A 228 14.51 1.24 -4.00
N THR A 229 14.69 0.13 -4.72
CA THR A 229 15.53 0.05 -5.92
C THR A 229 14.83 0.49 -7.21
N VAL A 230 13.50 0.46 -7.24
CA VAL A 230 12.69 0.45 -8.48
C VAL A 230 12.60 1.85 -9.09
N PRO A 231 12.93 2.05 -10.39
CA PRO A 231 12.86 3.36 -11.03
C PRO A 231 11.43 3.90 -11.13
N ALA A 232 11.02 4.80 -10.25
CA ALA A 232 9.69 5.41 -10.27
C ALA A 232 9.69 6.88 -9.79
N LEU A 233 8.61 7.62 -10.13
CA LEU A 233 8.37 9.01 -9.70
C LEU A 233 9.54 9.99 -9.99
N GLY A 234 10.34 9.72 -11.02
CA GLY A 234 11.50 10.54 -11.42
C GLY A 234 12.81 10.24 -10.69
N VAL A 235 12.81 9.29 -9.74
CA VAL A 235 14.02 8.79 -9.09
C VAL A 235 14.42 7.46 -9.74
N PRO A 236 15.69 7.24 -10.11
CA PRO A 236 16.11 6.01 -10.80
C PRO A 236 16.40 4.84 -9.83
N THR A 237 16.77 5.15 -8.59
CA THR A 237 17.00 4.23 -7.46
C THR A 237 17.29 5.08 -6.21
N THR A 238 17.15 4.53 -4.99
CA THR A 238 17.51 5.26 -3.76
C THR A 238 19.03 5.34 -3.59
N THR A 239 19.57 6.56 -3.55
CA THR A 239 21.00 6.89 -3.32
C THR A 239 21.23 7.70 -2.04
N GLY A 240 20.15 8.15 -1.38
CA GLY A 240 20.20 8.99 -0.20
C GLY A 240 20.93 10.31 -0.46
N GLY A 241 21.85 10.66 0.44
CA GLY A 241 22.65 11.88 0.38
C GLY A 241 23.97 11.77 -0.38
N ALA A 242 24.22 10.69 -1.13
CA ALA A 242 25.51 10.41 -1.76
C ALA A 242 26.01 11.49 -2.77
N ALA A 243 25.12 12.36 -3.25
CA ALA A 243 25.48 13.51 -4.09
C ALA A 243 25.89 14.77 -3.28
N GLY A 244 25.97 14.65 -1.95
CA GLY A 244 26.16 15.75 -1.01
C GLY A 244 27.48 15.72 -0.24
N GLN A 245 27.57 16.56 0.78
CA GLN A 245 28.69 16.56 1.72
C GLN A 245 28.50 15.47 2.78
N GLU A 246 29.59 14.83 3.22
CA GLU A 246 29.59 14.06 4.47
C GLU A 246 29.87 14.95 5.69
N VAL A 247 29.05 14.79 6.73
CA VAL A 247 29.13 15.51 8.01
C VAL A 247 28.96 14.55 9.18
N THR A 248 29.71 14.77 10.27
CA THR A 248 29.55 14.02 11.52
C THR A 248 28.72 14.83 12.52
N VAL A 249 27.79 14.15 13.21
CA VAL A 249 26.93 14.75 14.25
C VAL A 249 27.06 13.98 15.56
N THR A 250 27.21 14.73 16.65
CA THR A 250 27.32 14.24 18.03
C THR A 250 26.38 14.97 19.00
N THR A 251 25.57 15.93 18.52
CA THR A 251 24.55 16.62 19.31
C THR A 251 23.20 16.65 18.60
N PHE A 252 22.13 16.85 19.38
CA PHE A 252 20.75 16.92 18.87
C PHE A 252 20.56 18.08 17.89
N GLU A 253 21.17 19.23 18.16
CA GLU A 253 21.10 20.44 17.34
C GLU A 253 21.78 20.22 15.98
N GLN A 254 22.93 19.53 15.96
CA GLN A 254 23.63 19.16 14.73
C GLN A 254 22.80 18.18 13.90
N LEU A 255 22.24 17.14 14.53
CA LEU A 255 21.36 16.18 13.87
C LEU A 255 20.16 16.91 13.26
N GLN A 256 19.44 17.71 14.05
CA GLN A 256 18.29 18.50 13.60
C GLN A 256 18.65 19.43 12.43
N GLN A 257 19.79 20.14 12.49
CA GLN A 257 20.28 21.00 11.42
C GLN A 257 20.43 20.23 10.10
N TYR A 258 21.15 19.11 10.09
CA TYR A 258 21.48 18.44 8.83
C TYR A 258 20.33 17.58 8.28
N VAL A 259 19.48 16.96 9.11
CA VAL A 259 18.33 16.19 8.58
C VAL A 259 17.25 17.10 7.98
N THR A 260 17.10 18.32 8.47
CA THR A 260 16.13 19.30 7.95
C THR A 260 16.66 20.15 6.78
N ALA A 261 17.97 20.13 6.50
CA ALA A 261 18.58 20.95 5.45
C ALA A 261 18.07 20.61 4.04
N SER A 262 18.03 21.60 3.15
CA SER A 262 17.54 21.42 1.77
C SER A 262 18.53 20.67 0.87
N GLU A 263 19.81 20.78 1.21
CA GLU A 263 20.96 20.26 0.50
C GLU A 263 21.15 18.75 0.77
N PRO A 264 21.73 17.98 -0.17
CA PRO A 264 22.05 16.58 0.08
C PRO A 264 23.15 16.43 1.14
N TYR A 265 23.00 15.45 2.03
CA TYR A 265 24.00 15.15 3.08
C TYR A 265 24.10 13.66 3.40
N VAL A 266 25.33 13.17 3.55
CA VAL A 266 25.63 11.95 4.33
C VAL A 266 25.90 12.40 5.76
N ILE A 267 25.12 11.89 6.71
CA ILE A 267 25.08 12.32 8.11
C ILE A 267 25.54 11.14 8.97
N ARG A 268 26.81 11.18 9.37
CA ARG A 268 27.44 10.21 10.27
C ARG A 268 27.03 10.52 11.71
N VAL A 269 26.15 9.70 12.29
CA VAL A 269 25.74 9.80 13.70
C VAL A 269 26.76 9.04 14.55
N GLN A 270 27.42 9.72 15.49
CA GLN A 270 28.44 9.11 16.35
C GLN A 270 28.03 9.15 17.82
N GLY A 271 28.04 8.00 18.49
CA GLY A 271 27.61 7.87 19.89
C GLY A 271 26.12 8.13 20.12
N MET A 272 25.76 8.37 21.39
CA MET A 272 24.38 8.57 21.81
C MET A 272 23.94 10.04 21.74
N ILE A 273 22.83 10.29 21.02
CA ILE A 273 22.17 11.59 20.89
C ILE A 273 20.74 11.49 21.43
N GLN A 274 20.34 12.46 22.25
CA GLN A 274 18.96 12.65 22.72
C GLN A 274 18.63 14.14 22.85
N PRO A 275 17.35 14.55 22.72
CA PRO A 275 16.89 15.91 23.02
C PRO A 275 17.02 16.22 24.52
N PRO A 276 17.02 17.52 24.91
CA PRO A 276 17.20 17.93 26.30
C PRO A 276 16.02 17.62 27.23
N ASP A 277 14.78 17.62 26.72
CA ASP A 277 13.55 17.57 27.55
C ASP A 277 12.73 16.28 27.35
N GLN A 278 12.20 16.07 26.14
CA GLN A 278 11.23 15.02 25.81
C GLN A 278 11.36 14.57 24.35
N TYR A 279 10.58 13.58 23.92
CA TYR A 279 10.57 13.06 22.55
C TYR A 279 10.42 14.15 21.47
N VAL A 280 11.20 14.03 20.40
CA VAL A 280 11.08 14.85 19.19
C VAL A 280 11.03 13.98 17.94
N LYS A 281 9.95 14.12 17.15
CA LYS A 281 9.88 13.61 15.77
C LYS A 281 10.49 14.67 14.82
N LEU A 282 11.73 14.46 14.38
CA LEU A 282 12.45 15.35 13.46
C LEU A 282 11.99 15.12 12.01
N ASN A 283 11.60 16.19 11.32
CA ASN A 283 11.38 16.12 9.87
C ASN A 283 12.71 15.85 9.15
N VAL A 284 12.71 14.88 8.23
CA VAL A 284 13.84 14.56 7.37
C VAL A 284 13.51 15.06 5.96
N ALA A 285 14.38 15.90 5.40
CA ALA A 285 14.27 16.41 4.04
C ALA A 285 14.82 15.40 3.00
N SER A 286 14.61 15.67 1.71
CA SER A 286 15.06 14.79 0.62
C SER A 286 16.58 14.67 0.52
N ASN A 287 17.05 13.61 -0.14
CA ASN A 287 18.46 13.33 -0.42
C ASN A 287 19.34 13.27 0.85
N LYS A 288 19.00 12.37 1.78
CA LYS A 288 19.73 12.19 3.04
C LYS A 288 20.19 10.75 3.20
N SER A 289 21.40 10.55 3.69
CA SER A 289 21.84 9.25 4.22
C SER A 289 22.20 9.44 5.69
N ILE A 290 21.34 9.03 6.60
CA ILE A 290 21.57 9.11 8.04
C ILE A 290 22.16 7.75 8.47
N ILE A 291 23.46 7.72 8.77
CA ILE A 291 24.22 6.47 8.97
C ILE A 291 24.91 6.51 10.34
N GLY A 292 24.66 5.51 11.19
CA GLY A 292 25.39 5.34 12.44
C GLY A 292 26.85 4.93 12.24
N VAL A 293 27.75 5.48 13.05
CA VAL A 293 29.17 5.13 13.10
C VAL A 293 29.40 4.03 14.14
N GLY A 294 30.03 2.93 13.75
CA GLY A 294 30.36 1.83 14.67
C GLY A 294 29.13 1.11 15.23
N ASP A 295 29.22 0.71 16.49
CA ASP A 295 28.20 -0.02 17.26
C ASP A 295 27.52 0.82 18.36
N ASP A 296 27.95 2.08 18.58
CA ASP A 296 27.46 2.96 19.65
C ASP A 296 26.51 4.09 19.18
N ALA A 297 26.21 4.16 17.87
CA ALA A 297 25.34 5.18 17.27
C ALA A 297 23.88 5.00 17.71
N HIS A 298 23.44 5.84 18.65
CA HIS A 298 22.20 5.63 19.41
C HIS A 298 21.34 6.90 19.46
N LEU A 299 20.18 6.85 18.83
CA LEU A 299 19.15 7.89 18.90
C LEU A 299 18.12 7.53 19.97
N ARG A 300 18.15 8.26 21.09
CA ARG A 300 17.21 8.07 22.21
C ARG A 300 16.22 9.21 22.29
N LEU A 301 14.92 8.93 22.48
CA LEU A 301 13.84 9.94 22.44
C LEU A 301 13.77 10.73 21.11
N ILE A 302 14.25 10.15 20.00
CA ILE A 302 14.22 10.78 18.67
C ILE A 302 13.50 9.85 17.71
N GLY A 303 12.58 10.40 16.93
CA GLY A 303 12.00 9.75 15.76
C GLY A 303 12.26 10.57 14.51
N PHE A 304 12.21 9.93 13.33
CA PHE A 304 12.30 10.60 12.04
C PHE A 304 10.95 10.63 11.33
N ARG A 305 10.64 11.74 10.66
CA ARG A 305 9.50 11.91 9.78
C ARG A 305 9.98 12.22 8.37
N VAL A 306 10.06 11.18 7.54
CA VAL A 306 10.29 11.29 6.09
C VAL A 306 8.95 11.67 5.46
N GLY A 307 8.63 12.96 5.54
CA GLY A 307 7.31 13.49 5.17
C GLY A 307 7.35 14.99 4.90
N GLY A 308 6.75 15.42 3.79
CA GLY A 308 6.61 16.85 3.49
C GLY A 308 5.76 17.59 4.53
N THR A 309 5.87 18.93 4.55
CA THR A 309 5.28 19.78 5.59
C THR A 309 3.78 20.05 5.44
N SER A 310 3.21 19.80 4.26
CA SER A 310 1.84 20.21 3.91
C SER A 310 1.07 19.19 3.06
N GLY A 311 1.76 18.37 2.25
CA GLY A 311 1.18 17.39 1.31
C GLY A 311 0.42 16.21 1.94
N CYS A 312 0.24 16.20 3.26
CA CYS A 312 -0.51 15.16 3.97
C CYS A 312 -2.02 15.26 3.77
N SER A 313 -2.51 16.48 3.51
CA SER A 313 -3.94 16.82 3.46
C SER A 313 -4.53 16.89 2.05
N ASP A 314 -3.70 17.18 1.03
CA ASP A 314 -4.12 17.07 -0.37
C ASP A 314 -3.94 15.62 -0.84
N VAL A 315 -5.00 14.82 -0.70
CA VAL A 315 -5.01 13.41 -1.10
C VAL A 315 -5.00 13.20 -2.63
N TYR A 316 -4.98 14.27 -3.44
CA TYR A 316 -5.09 14.20 -4.90
C TYR A 316 -3.82 14.66 -5.65
N ASN A 317 -3.07 15.65 -5.15
CA ASN A 317 -1.93 16.23 -5.86
C ASN A 317 -0.83 16.80 -4.94
N PRO A 318 0.20 16.02 -4.57
CA PRO A 318 1.33 16.47 -3.74
C PRO A 318 2.35 17.30 -4.55
N ALA A 319 1.92 18.38 -5.19
CA ALA A 319 2.74 19.17 -6.11
C ALA A 319 3.91 19.86 -5.39
N ASN A 320 5.06 19.17 -5.33
CA ASN A 320 6.31 19.54 -4.67
C ASN A 320 6.29 19.48 -3.13
N GLU A 321 5.37 18.70 -2.53
CA GLU A 321 5.20 18.60 -1.07
C GLU A 321 5.48 17.20 -0.47
N TYR A 322 6.34 16.43 -1.13
CA TYR A 322 6.81 15.11 -0.67
C TYR A 322 8.32 15.12 -0.41
N VAL A 323 8.80 14.19 0.43
CA VAL A 323 10.22 13.93 0.63
C VAL A 323 10.63 12.72 -0.21
N SER A 324 11.84 12.68 -0.76
CA SER A 324 12.30 11.47 -1.45
C SER A 324 13.80 11.24 -1.35
N ASN A 325 14.21 10.02 -1.72
CA ASN A 325 15.60 9.60 -1.77
C ASN A 325 16.28 9.68 -0.39
N VAL A 326 15.88 8.81 0.54
CA VAL A 326 16.36 8.82 1.94
C VAL A 326 16.85 7.45 2.37
N ILE A 327 18.01 7.40 3.02
CA ILE A 327 18.63 6.22 3.60
C ILE A 327 18.77 6.43 5.11
N ILE A 328 18.37 5.46 5.92
CA ILE A 328 18.47 5.45 7.39
C ILE A 328 19.11 4.12 7.79
N ARG A 329 20.37 4.14 8.26
CA ARG A 329 21.15 2.91 8.50
C ARG A 329 21.99 2.90 9.77
N ASN A 330 22.21 1.70 10.32
CA ASN A 330 23.13 1.46 11.43
C ASN A 330 22.83 2.24 12.73
N LEU A 331 21.57 2.60 12.97
CA LEU A 331 21.16 3.36 14.16
C LEU A 331 20.42 2.48 15.16
N THR A 332 20.77 2.58 16.44
CA THR A 332 19.86 2.14 17.52
C THR A 332 18.87 3.25 17.83
N PHE A 333 17.58 3.01 17.62
CA PHE A 333 16.48 3.84 18.12
C PHE A 333 15.98 3.26 19.44
N SER A 334 15.95 4.07 20.51
CA SER A 334 15.35 3.62 21.78
C SER A 334 14.46 4.66 22.48
N ASP A 335 13.56 4.13 23.30
CA ASP A 335 12.65 4.89 24.16
C ASP A 335 11.82 5.94 23.39
N VAL A 336 11.39 5.60 22.19
CA VAL A 336 10.53 6.47 21.36
C VAL A 336 9.10 6.43 21.90
N TYR A 337 8.76 7.34 22.81
CA TYR A 337 7.43 7.49 23.39
C TYR A 337 7.03 8.96 23.53
N ASP A 338 5.74 9.28 23.34
CA ASP A 338 5.20 10.62 23.52
C ASP A 338 4.31 10.70 24.78
N THR A 339 4.65 11.59 25.70
CA THR A 339 3.88 11.84 26.92
C THR A 339 2.66 12.76 26.73
N GLY A 340 2.45 13.27 25.51
CA GLY A 340 1.34 14.14 25.12
C GLY A 340 -0.06 13.54 25.24
N SER A 341 -1.08 14.34 24.91
CA SER A 341 -2.48 13.92 24.97
C SER A 341 -2.90 12.96 23.85
N ASN A 342 -2.20 12.97 22.72
CA ASN A 342 -2.43 12.11 21.56
C ASN A 342 -1.08 11.62 21.00
N PRO A 343 -0.53 10.51 21.54
CA PRO A 343 0.83 10.08 21.22
C PRO A 343 0.96 9.59 19.78
N ASP A 344 1.88 10.21 19.03
CA ASP A 344 2.30 9.83 17.67
C ASP A 344 3.82 9.54 17.68
N ALA A 345 4.23 8.55 18.46
CA ALA A 345 5.63 8.21 18.70
C ALA A 345 6.08 7.04 17.81
N ASP A 346 6.36 7.35 16.54
CA ASP A 346 7.06 6.48 15.61
C ASP A 346 8.57 6.73 15.68
N ALA A 347 9.39 5.68 15.57
CA ALA A 347 10.84 5.83 15.41
C ALA A 347 11.21 6.27 13.98
N VAL A 348 10.53 5.73 12.97
CA VAL A 348 10.54 6.24 11.59
C VAL A 348 9.10 6.27 11.05
N THR A 349 8.60 7.46 10.71
CA THR A 349 7.42 7.63 9.86
C THR A 349 7.86 7.96 8.43
N ILE A 350 7.31 7.25 7.44
CA ILE A 350 7.40 7.60 6.02
C ILE A 350 5.98 7.94 5.55
N GLU A 351 5.72 9.21 5.23
CA GLU A 351 4.36 9.64 4.91
C GLU A 351 4.23 10.79 3.90
N CYS A 352 2.99 11.07 3.50
CA CYS A 352 2.59 12.21 2.70
C CYS A 352 3.27 12.21 1.33
N PHE A 353 3.02 11.12 0.59
CA PHE A 353 3.56 10.81 -0.73
C PHE A 353 5.10 10.70 -0.81
N SER A 354 5.78 10.62 0.33
CA SER A 354 7.23 10.50 0.36
C SER A 354 7.69 9.11 -0.07
N HIS A 355 8.77 9.05 -0.86
CA HIS A 355 9.12 7.85 -1.61
C HIS A 355 10.62 7.59 -1.80
N HIS A 356 10.98 6.35 -2.17
CA HIS A 356 12.37 5.92 -2.34
C HIS A 356 13.14 6.07 -1.03
N VAL A 357 12.82 5.17 -0.10
CA VAL A 357 13.34 5.18 1.27
C VAL A 357 13.86 3.80 1.66
N TRP A 358 15.09 3.75 2.16
CA TRP A 358 15.74 2.54 2.64
C TRP A 358 16.03 2.64 4.15
N VAL A 359 15.44 1.75 4.94
CA VAL A 359 15.63 1.65 6.40
C VAL A 359 16.34 0.32 6.66
N ASP A 360 17.63 0.34 6.95
CA ASP A 360 18.45 -0.88 6.94
C ASP A 360 19.50 -1.00 8.06
N HIS A 361 19.67 -2.21 8.63
CA HIS A 361 20.58 -2.45 9.76
C HIS A 361 20.33 -1.50 10.97
N ASN A 362 19.09 -1.13 11.27
CA ASN A 362 18.75 -0.36 12.47
C ASN A 362 18.22 -1.28 13.58
N THR A 363 18.43 -0.90 14.84
CA THR A 363 17.84 -1.60 16.00
C THR A 363 16.74 -0.74 16.61
N PHE A 364 15.53 -1.27 16.74
CA PHE A 364 14.37 -0.59 17.33
C PHE A 364 13.97 -1.28 18.64
N LEU A 365 14.24 -0.64 19.78
CA LEU A 365 14.00 -1.23 21.10
C LEU A 365 13.29 -0.30 22.07
N TYR A 366 12.56 -0.88 23.02
CA TYR A 366 11.93 -0.13 24.10
C TYR A 366 12.42 -0.65 25.47
N SER A 367 13.09 0.17 26.26
CA SER A 367 13.80 -0.30 27.47
C SER A 367 12.91 -0.53 28.69
N ALA A 368 11.69 0.00 28.69
CA ALA A 368 10.78 -0.02 29.85
C ALA A 368 9.44 -0.76 29.59
N PRO A 369 9.42 -1.96 28.98
CA PRO A 369 8.21 -2.57 28.43
C PRO A 369 7.11 -2.89 29.45
N SER A 370 7.45 -3.16 30.72
CA SER A 370 6.49 -3.34 31.80
C SER A 370 5.99 -2.05 32.45
N SER A 371 6.23 -0.88 31.84
CA SER A 371 5.84 0.43 32.39
C SER A 371 4.49 0.91 31.86
N SER A 372 3.86 1.87 32.56
CA SER A 372 2.66 2.58 32.09
C SER A 372 2.90 3.41 30.82
N LEU A 373 4.15 3.61 30.41
CA LEU A 373 4.54 4.28 29.17
C LEU A 373 4.51 3.34 27.95
N MET A 374 4.25 2.04 28.12
CA MET A 374 3.97 1.11 27.01
C MET A 374 2.78 1.56 26.14
N ASN A 375 1.80 2.26 26.74
CA ASN A 375 0.68 2.86 26.00
C ASN A 375 1.02 4.22 25.34
N ARG A 376 2.32 4.59 25.29
CA ARG A 376 2.83 5.86 24.76
C ARG A 376 3.81 5.70 23.59
N ILE A 377 4.13 4.46 23.20
CA ILE A 377 4.78 4.15 21.92
C ILE A 377 3.72 3.93 20.83
N ASP A 378 4.00 4.31 19.58
CA ASP A 378 3.21 3.86 18.43
C ASP A 378 4.02 2.91 17.54
N GLY A 379 4.32 3.25 16.28
CA GLY A 379 5.08 2.39 15.37
C GLY A 379 6.58 2.31 15.68
N ALA A 380 7.28 1.36 15.06
CA ALA A 380 8.73 1.45 14.87
C ALA A 380 9.03 2.01 13.47
N VAL A 381 8.51 1.38 12.40
CA VAL A 381 8.63 1.85 11.02
C VAL A 381 7.26 1.86 10.33
N ASP A 382 6.66 3.04 10.22
CA ASP A 382 5.28 3.25 9.76
C ASP A 382 5.27 3.91 8.36
N VAL A 383 4.57 3.29 7.39
CA VAL A 383 4.46 3.76 6.00
C VAL A 383 3.01 4.11 5.69
N LYS A 384 2.67 5.38 5.49
CA LYS A 384 1.27 5.83 5.43
C LYS A 384 1.05 7.04 4.50
N ARG A 385 -0.21 7.39 4.21
CA ARG A 385 -0.58 8.61 3.46
C ARG A 385 0.08 8.72 2.08
N GLY A 386 -0.08 7.67 1.27
CA GLY A 386 0.41 7.60 -0.11
C GLY A 386 1.93 7.54 -0.26
N ALA A 387 2.69 7.33 0.83
CA ALA A 387 4.10 6.98 0.74
C ALA A 387 4.33 5.73 -0.13
N ASP A 388 5.52 5.57 -0.70
CA ASP A 388 5.72 4.59 -1.77
C ASP A 388 7.20 4.20 -1.98
N TRP A 389 7.46 3.06 -2.61
CA TRP A 389 8.82 2.61 -2.98
C TRP A 389 9.78 2.54 -1.78
N VAL A 390 9.48 1.68 -0.81
CA VAL A 390 10.22 1.55 0.46
C VAL A 390 10.84 0.16 0.63
N THR A 391 12.06 0.09 1.13
CA THR A 391 12.68 -1.15 1.63
C THR A 391 13.00 -1.00 3.12
N VAL A 392 12.63 -1.99 3.91
CA VAL A 392 12.98 -2.14 5.32
C VAL A 392 13.72 -3.48 5.47
N SER A 393 15.04 -3.45 5.62
CA SER A 393 15.88 -4.66 5.54
C SER A 393 16.86 -4.83 6.69
N TRP A 394 17.15 -6.07 7.10
CA TRP A 394 18.17 -6.36 8.12
C TRP A 394 18.01 -5.58 9.44
N ASN A 395 16.82 -5.10 9.80
CA ASN A 395 16.61 -4.37 11.06
C ASN A 395 16.29 -5.34 12.21
N HIS A 396 16.68 -5.00 13.44
CA HIS A 396 16.34 -5.75 14.65
C HIS A 396 15.26 -5.01 15.45
N PHE A 397 14.07 -5.59 15.56
CA PHE A 397 12.96 -5.08 16.36
C PHE A 397 12.88 -5.89 17.65
N TYR A 398 13.20 -5.26 18.79
CA TYR A 398 13.38 -5.96 20.06
C TYR A 398 12.40 -5.48 21.14
N GLN A 399 11.62 -6.42 21.68
CA GLN A 399 10.61 -6.20 22.73
C GLN A 399 9.55 -5.11 22.39
N TYR A 400 9.30 -4.87 21.10
CA TYR A 400 8.45 -3.78 20.62
C TYR A 400 6.95 -4.17 20.53
N ASN A 401 6.04 -3.21 20.71
CA ASN A 401 4.60 -3.48 20.63
C ASN A 401 4.12 -3.54 19.17
N LYS A 402 3.93 -2.37 18.54
CA LYS A 402 3.48 -2.23 17.15
C LYS A 402 4.71 -1.99 16.29
N THR A 403 5.18 -2.97 15.53
CA THR A 403 6.41 -2.77 14.75
C THR A 403 6.17 -1.95 13.48
N MET A 404 5.30 -2.39 12.56
CA MET A 404 5.23 -1.78 11.22
C MET A 404 3.80 -1.70 10.65
N LEU A 405 3.21 -0.49 10.56
CA LEU A 405 1.93 -0.27 9.86
C LEU A 405 2.16 0.23 8.42
N VAL A 406 1.47 -0.39 7.46
CA VAL A 406 1.38 0.06 6.07
C VAL A 406 -0.07 0.47 5.79
N GLY A 407 -0.32 1.75 5.56
CA GLY A 407 -1.66 2.33 5.36
C GLY A 407 -2.43 2.57 6.67
N HIS A 408 -2.67 3.84 7.02
CA HIS A 408 -3.05 4.19 8.40
C HIS A 408 -4.53 3.96 8.76
N VAL A 409 -5.46 4.10 7.82
CA VAL A 409 -6.91 3.92 8.06
C VAL A 409 -7.64 3.44 6.80
N ASP A 410 -8.66 2.61 6.99
CA ASP A 410 -9.43 1.88 5.98
C ASP A 410 -10.21 2.79 5.02
N SER A 411 -10.42 4.05 5.40
CA SER A 411 -11.08 5.07 4.59
C SER A 411 -10.13 5.89 3.69
N ASN A 412 -8.81 5.65 3.75
CA ASN A 412 -7.81 6.49 3.07
C ASN A 412 -7.47 6.04 1.63
N ALA A 413 -8.30 5.19 1.02
CA ALA A 413 -8.07 4.60 -0.30
C ALA A 413 -7.70 5.63 -1.40
N ILE A 414 -8.24 6.85 -1.34
CA ILE A 414 -7.94 7.94 -2.29
C ILE A 414 -6.43 8.28 -2.32
N GLN A 415 -5.77 8.22 -1.16
CA GLN A 415 -4.35 8.53 -1.01
C GLN A 415 -3.47 7.28 -1.03
N ASP A 416 -3.94 6.17 -0.45
CA ASP A 416 -3.14 4.97 -0.21
C ASP A 416 -3.24 3.91 -1.32
N ALA A 417 -4.31 3.88 -2.13
CA ALA A 417 -4.48 2.87 -3.18
C ALA A 417 -3.57 3.10 -4.40
N GLY A 418 -2.97 2.01 -4.89
CA GLY A 418 -1.98 2.03 -5.98
C GLY A 418 -0.61 2.61 -5.59
N ARG A 419 -0.36 2.77 -4.29
CA ARG A 419 0.91 3.22 -3.68
C ARG A 419 1.30 2.22 -2.59
N LEU A 420 2.08 2.64 -1.59
CA LEU A 420 2.49 1.79 -0.45
C LEU A 420 3.18 0.49 -0.90
N HIS A 421 4.04 0.56 -1.93
CA HIS A 421 4.92 -0.54 -2.32
C HIS A 421 6.07 -0.66 -1.28
N VAL A 422 6.07 -1.74 -0.49
CA VAL A 422 7.04 -1.92 0.61
C VAL A 422 7.65 -3.33 0.63
N THR A 423 8.98 -3.42 0.70
CA THR A 423 9.70 -4.69 0.88
C THR A 423 10.21 -4.79 2.32
N TYR A 424 9.96 -5.93 2.96
CA TYR A 424 10.50 -6.31 4.25
C TYR A 424 11.36 -7.56 4.07
N HIS A 425 12.69 -7.47 4.26
CA HIS A 425 13.53 -8.66 4.17
C HIS A 425 14.62 -8.78 5.23
N HIS A 426 14.92 -10.01 5.62
CA HIS A 426 16.00 -10.32 6.58
C HIS A 426 15.91 -9.57 7.93
N ASN A 427 14.74 -9.01 8.28
CA ASN A 427 14.55 -8.35 9.56
C ASN A 427 14.39 -9.39 10.67
N TYR A 428 14.90 -9.07 11.86
CA TYR A 428 14.77 -9.87 13.06
C TYR A 428 13.69 -9.27 13.98
N PHE A 429 12.60 -10.00 14.19
CA PHE A 429 11.50 -9.60 15.08
C PHE A 429 11.57 -10.45 16.36
N GLU A 430 12.16 -9.89 17.42
CA GLU A 430 12.47 -10.61 18.65
C GLU A 430 11.59 -10.16 19.82
N ASN A 431 10.77 -11.08 20.32
CA ASN A 431 9.84 -10.90 21.43
C ASN A 431 8.92 -9.66 21.26
N THR A 432 8.48 -9.44 20.02
CA THR A 432 7.55 -8.37 19.60
C THR A 432 6.08 -8.81 19.66
N HIS A 433 5.14 -7.86 19.69
CA HIS A 433 3.72 -8.14 19.91
C HIS A 433 2.85 -8.17 18.64
N GLN A 434 2.99 -7.23 17.70
CA GLN A 434 2.11 -7.14 16.53
C GLN A 434 2.67 -6.30 15.37
N ARG A 435 1.95 -6.35 14.23
CA ARG A 435 2.18 -5.58 12.99
C ARG A 435 3.50 -5.90 12.29
N HIS A 436 3.66 -7.12 11.80
CA HIS A 436 4.88 -7.61 11.16
C HIS A 436 4.75 -7.88 9.64
N PRO A 437 4.19 -6.99 8.78
CA PRO A 437 3.50 -5.71 9.00
C PRO A 437 1.97 -5.88 9.11
N ARG A 438 1.23 -4.83 9.50
CA ARG A 438 -0.22 -4.75 9.19
C ARG A 438 -0.42 -3.86 7.97
N VAL A 439 -1.07 -4.37 6.92
CA VAL A 439 -1.13 -3.74 5.59
C VAL A 439 -2.54 -3.32 5.21
N ARG A 440 -2.66 -2.22 4.48
CA ARG A 440 -3.85 -1.80 3.71
C ARG A 440 -3.40 -1.24 2.37
N PHE A 441 -4.16 -1.50 1.30
CA PHE A 441 -4.00 -0.98 -0.07
C PHE A 441 -2.69 -1.27 -0.82
N GLY A 442 -1.57 -1.42 -0.11
CA GLY A 442 -0.23 -1.52 -0.67
C GLY A 442 0.19 -2.92 -1.09
N LYS A 443 1.16 -2.96 -2.00
CA LYS A 443 1.88 -4.18 -2.40
C LYS A 443 3.05 -4.41 -1.46
N THR A 444 2.94 -5.41 -0.60
CA THR A 444 3.96 -5.70 0.42
C THR A 444 4.63 -7.04 0.17
N HIS A 445 5.95 -7.03 -0.02
CA HIS A 445 6.75 -8.24 -0.14
C HIS A 445 7.47 -8.53 1.17
N LEU A 446 7.32 -9.74 1.72
CA LEU A 446 8.00 -10.22 2.92
C LEU A 446 8.83 -11.44 2.54
N PHE A 447 10.16 -11.34 2.54
CA PHE A 447 11.02 -12.52 2.33
C PHE A 447 12.17 -12.66 3.32
N ASN A 448 12.47 -13.91 3.70
CA ASN A 448 13.59 -14.24 4.60
C ASN A 448 13.63 -13.48 5.94
N ASN A 449 12.52 -12.96 6.44
CA ASN A 449 12.47 -12.39 7.78
C ASN A 449 12.50 -13.51 8.82
N TYR A 450 13.07 -13.23 9.99
CA TYR A 450 13.05 -14.15 11.14
C TYR A 450 12.24 -13.56 12.28
N VAL A 451 11.20 -14.26 12.70
CA VAL A 451 10.38 -13.92 13.88
C VAL A 451 10.68 -14.93 14.97
N PHE A 452 11.10 -14.44 16.13
CA PHE A 452 11.34 -15.26 17.32
C PHE A 452 10.61 -14.68 18.53
N ASN A 453 9.73 -15.47 19.14
CA ASN A 453 9.11 -15.14 20.42
C ASN A 453 9.03 -16.39 21.30
N ASP A 454 9.71 -16.35 22.44
CA ASP A 454 9.75 -17.43 23.45
C ASP A 454 9.09 -17.03 24.78
N ARG A 455 8.37 -15.89 24.78
CA ARG A 455 7.79 -15.25 25.98
C ARG A 455 8.82 -14.98 27.09
N SER A 456 10.10 -14.90 26.76
CA SER A 456 11.08 -14.17 27.57
C SER A 456 10.88 -12.64 27.40
N GLY A 457 11.61 -11.82 28.16
CA GLY A 457 11.33 -10.37 28.25
C GLY A 457 9.93 -10.05 28.82
N PRO A 458 9.49 -8.78 28.90
CA PRO A 458 8.19 -8.44 29.48
C PRO A 458 6.98 -8.34 28.52
N ASN A 459 7.19 -8.15 27.21
CA ASN A 459 6.13 -7.99 26.20
C ASN A 459 5.69 -9.32 25.55
N ARG A 460 5.31 -10.28 26.40
CA ARG A 460 5.44 -11.71 26.10
C ARG A 460 4.60 -12.24 24.93
N GLN A 461 3.28 -12.14 25.00
CA GLN A 461 2.40 -12.83 24.06
C GLN A 461 2.34 -12.08 22.73
N ILE A 462 2.71 -12.72 21.62
CA ILE A 462 2.49 -12.18 20.27
C ILE A 462 1.00 -12.30 19.90
N SER A 463 0.44 -11.28 19.25
CA SER A 463 -0.94 -11.27 18.77
C SER A 463 -1.00 -11.80 17.35
N TYR A 464 -0.29 -11.16 16.41
CA TYR A 464 -0.20 -11.61 15.02
C TYR A 464 1.14 -11.24 14.37
N ILE A 465 1.47 -11.94 13.28
CA ILE A 465 2.65 -11.67 12.46
C ILE A 465 2.26 -10.59 11.43
N ALA A 466 2.05 -10.97 10.16
CA ALA A 466 1.38 -10.13 9.18
C ALA A 466 -0.12 -10.01 9.47
N LEU A 467 -0.79 -9.02 8.86
CA LEU A 467 -2.25 -8.93 8.76
C LEU A 467 -2.66 -8.13 7.52
N ALA A 468 -3.58 -8.67 6.72
CA ALA A 468 -4.01 -8.13 5.42
C ALA A 468 -5.38 -7.43 5.53
N GLY A 469 -5.37 -6.11 5.71
CA GLY A 469 -6.56 -5.25 5.65
C GLY A 469 -6.97 -4.88 4.21
N PRO A 470 -7.91 -3.94 4.03
CA PRO A 470 -8.64 -3.78 2.78
C PRO A 470 -7.74 -3.44 1.60
N GLN A 471 -8.02 -4.09 0.46
CA GLN A 471 -7.34 -3.93 -0.82
C GLN A 471 -5.81 -4.12 -0.79
N SER A 472 -5.24 -4.68 0.28
CA SER A 472 -3.80 -4.97 0.36
C SER A 472 -3.43 -6.17 -0.52
N GLU A 473 -2.19 -6.19 -1.03
CA GLU A 473 -1.63 -7.36 -1.70
C GLU A 473 -0.33 -7.76 -0.99
N LEU A 474 -0.32 -8.90 -0.30
CA LEU A 474 0.87 -9.40 0.41
C LEU A 474 1.45 -10.60 -0.32
N TYR A 475 2.77 -10.62 -0.49
CA TYR A 475 3.53 -11.80 -0.93
C TYR A 475 4.50 -12.18 0.20
N LEU A 476 4.42 -13.42 0.69
CA LEU A 476 5.25 -13.93 1.79
C LEU A 476 5.98 -15.18 1.33
N GLU A 477 7.32 -15.16 1.31
CA GLU A 477 8.13 -16.34 0.98
C GLU A 477 9.38 -16.55 1.84
N ALA A 478 9.72 -17.82 2.07
CA ALA A 478 10.88 -18.27 2.83
C ALA A 478 11.13 -17.54 4.17
N ASN A 479 10.08 -17.07 4.86
CA ASN A 479 10.20 -16.47 6.21
C ASN A 479 10.24 -17.57 7.28
N ASN A 480 11.00 -17.36 8.35
CA ASN A 480 11.12 -18.30 9.47
C ASN A 480 10.42 -17.72 10.71
N ILE A 481 9.38 -18.38 11.21
CA ILE A 481 8.48 -17.88 12.25
C ILE A 481 8.44 -18.90 13.40
N GLN A 482 9.06 -18.56 14.52
CA GLN A 482 9.15 -19.38 15.74
C GLN A 482 8.52 -18.63 16.92
N VAL A 483 7.35 -19.09 17.40
CA VAL A 483 6.55 -18.38 18.41
C VAL A 483 6.04 -19.30 19.52
N ASP A 484 5.95 -18.83 20.76
CA ASP A 484 5.37 -19.62 21.87
C ASP A 484 3.86 -19.78 21.71
N SER A 485 3.14 -18.69 21.44
CA SER A 485 1.68 -18.70 21.28
C SER A 485 1.22 -17.47 20.50
N GLY A 486 0.40 -17.63 19.47
CA GLY A 486 -0.11 -16.53 18.66
C GLY A 486 -0.99 -16.98 17.51
N GLU A 487 -1.38 -16.05 16.65
CA GLU A 487 -2.30 -16.27 15.54
C GLU A 487 -1.64 -15.75 14.25
N LEU A 488 -1.42 -16.62 13.25
CA LEU A 488 -0.89 -16.19 11.94
C LEU A 488 -2.08 -15.85 11.02
N TYR A 489 -2.63 -14.64 11.24
CA TYR A 489 -3.69 -14.06 10.43
C TYR A 489 -3.15 -13.47 9.12
N VAL A 490 -2.96 -14.31 8.11
CA VAL A 490 -2.83 -13.86 6.72
C VAL A 490 -4.17 -14.00 5.99
N ILE A 491 -5.25 -13.75 6.73
CA ILE A 491 -6.59 -13.53 6.22
C ILE A 491 -6.75 -12.08 5.78
N SER A 492 -7.50 -11.89 4.68
CA SER A 492 -8.47 -10.80 4.63
C SER A 492 -9.36 -10.91 5.86
N GLU A 493 -9.52 -9.85 6.67
CA GLU A 493 -10.65 -9.82 7.61
C GLU A 493 -11.93 -10.12 6.79
N ASP A 494 -12.88 -10.93 7.29
CA ASP A 494 -14.02 -11.45 6.47
C ASP A 494 -14.96 -10.33 5.94
N SER A 495 -14.74 -9.09 6.38
CA SER A 495 -15.36 -7.84 5.89
C SER A 495 -14.61 -7.12 4.76
N ASP A 496 -13.32 -7.41 4.58
CA ASP A 496 -12.36 -6.51 3.92
C ASP A 496 -12.16 -6.84 2.44
N ALA A 497 -13.20 -6.60 1.67
CA ALA A 497 -13.27 -6.91 0.25
C ALA A 497 -11.99 -6.53 -0.53
N ASN A 498 -11.46 -7.53 -1.24
CA ASN A 498 -10.31 -7.46 -2.17
C ASN A 498 -8.90 -7.42 -1.56
N ALA A 499 -8.70 -7.73 -0.29
CA ALA A 499 -7.37 -8.10 0.18
C ALA A 499 -6.89 -9.42 -0.50
N LYS A 500 -5.60 -9.50 -0.85
CA LYS A 500 -4.97 -10.68 -1.48
C LYS A 500 -3.69 -11.05 -0.76
N VAL A 501 -3.47 -12.36 -0.63
CA VAL A 501 -2.30 -12.91 0.05
C VAL A 501 -1.76 -14.08 -0.75
N THR A 502 -0.49 -14.03 -1.15
CA THR A 502 0.25 -15.21 -1.61
C THR A 502 1.24 -15.63 -0.52
N PHE A 503 0.99 -16.78 0.09
CA PHE A 503 1.85 -17.41 1.08
C PHE A 503 2.44 -18.69 0.48
N THR A 504 3.75 -18.71 0.25
CA THR A 504 4.44 -19.84 -0.39
C THR A 504 4.75 -20.98 0.59
N ASN A 505 5.05 -22.17 0.04
CA ASN A 505 5.28 -23.40 0.81
C ASN A 505 6.66 -23.48 1.50
N ASP A 506 7.55 -22.51 1.28
CA ASP A 506 8.90 -22.46 1.87
C ASP A 506 8.98 -21.55 3.11
N ASN A 507 7.91 -20.85 3.47
CA ASN A 507 7.76 -20.25 4.79
C ASN A 507 7.73 -21.36 5.86
N LEU A 508 8.60 -21.27 6.85
CA LEU A 508 8.66 -22.19 7.98
C LEU A 508 7.95 -21.56 9.18
N VAL A 509 6.92 -22.23 9.70
CA VAL A 509 6.24 -21.82 10.93
C VAL A 509 6.29 -22.94 11.96
N GLN A 510 6.71 -22.60 13.18
CA GLN A 510 6.93 -23.54 14.28
C GLN A 510 6.51 -22.93 15.62
N LEU A 511 5.95 -23.77 16.49
CA LEU A 511 5.71 -23.44 17.88
C LEU A 511 6.96 -23.73 18.73
N THR A 512 7.44 -22.74 19.49
CA THR A 512 8.53 -22.94 20.47
C THR A 512 8.02 -23.62 21.75
N ASN A 513 6.72 -23.54 22.02
CA ASN A 513 6.04 -24.17 23.15
C ASN A 513 5.14 -25.33 22.67
N PRO A 514 5.45 -26.60 23.01
CA PRO A 514 4.71 -27.76 22.53
C PRO A 514 3.33 -27.95 23.17
N ASN A 515 2.91 -27.05 24.08
CA ASN A 515 1.60 -27.07 24.73
C ASN A 515 0.70 -25.90 24.27
N ALA A 516 1.18 -25.06 23.35
CA ALA A 516 0.40 -23.94 22.83
C ALA A 516 -0.51 -24.37 21.68
N GLU A 517 -1.63 -23.67 21.56
CA GLU A 517 -2.47 -23.70 20.37
C GLU A 517 -2.04 -22.54 19.45
N TRP A 518 -2.09 -22.77 18.14
CA TRP A 518 -1.78 -21.79 17.10
C TRP A 518 -2.80 -21.91 15.99
N ILE A 519 -3.25 -20.76 15.49
CA ILE A 519 -4.21 -20.65 14.40
C ILE A 519 -3.46 -20.11 13.18
N LEU A 520 -3.52 -20.86 12.08
CA LEU A 520 -3.11 -20.41 10.75
C LEU A 520 -4.37 -20.16 9.91
N GLU A 521 -4.63 -18.91 9.60
CA GLU A 521 -5.71 -18.54 8.70
C GLU A 521 -5.10 -17.71 7.57
N VAL A 522 -5.01 -18.34 6.39
CA VAL A 522 -4.46 -17.73 5.17
C VAL A 522 -5.56 -17.79 4.10
N ASN A 523 -6.09 -16.63 3.70
CA ASN A 523 -6.99 -16.56 2.55
C ASN A 523 -6.16 -16.46 1.27
N ASN A 524 -5.53 -17.58 0.91
CA ASN A 524 -4.48 -17.62 -0.11
C ASN A 524 -5.07 -17.39 -1.51
N GLY A 525 -4.65 -16.30 -2.16
CA GLY A 525 -4.98 -15.92 -3.52
C GLY A 525 -3.73 -15.51 -4.30
N LEU A 526 -3.93 -15.04 -5.54
CA LEU A 526 -2.84 -14.50 -6.34
C LEU A 526 -2.73 -12.99 -6.06
N ALA A 527 -1.71 -12.62 -5.27
CA ALA A 527 -1.25 -11.25 -5.09
C ALA A 527 -0.45 -10.78 -6.32
N PHE A 528 0.30 -9.70 -6.18
CA PHE A 528 1.33 -9.31 -7.15
C PHE A 528 2.53 -10.27 -7.11
N GLU A 529 3.27 -10.37 -8.20
CA GLU A 529 4.52 -11.13 -8.28
C GLU A 529 5.71 -10.18 -8.03
N PRO A 530 6.53 -10.34 -6.97
CA PRO A 530 7.62 -9.41 -6.67
C PRO A 530 8.70 -9.34 -7.75
N SER A 531 8.96 -10.45 -8.45
CA SER A 531 9.96 -10.51 -9.52
C SER A 531 9.58 -9.71 -10.77
N GLU A 532 8.33 -9.23 -10.90
CA GLU A 532 7.94 -8.25 -11.92
C GLU A 532 8.52 -6.84 -11.66
N PHE A 533 9.00 -6.56 -10.44
CA PHE A 533 9.44 -5.22 -10.01
C PHE A 533 10.95 -5.12 -9.79
N TYR A 534 11.60 -6.16 -9.24
CA TYR A 534 13.04 -6.18 -8.96
C TYR A 534 13.59 -7.61 -8.90
N GLU A 535 14.86 -7.76 -9.20
CA GLU A 535 15.63 -8.99 -8.98
C GLU A 535 15.96 -9.16 -7.49
N TYR A 536 15.94 -10.40 -6.99
CA TYR A 536 16.34 -10.75 -5.62
C TYR A 536 16.72 -12.23 -5.52
N THR A 537 17.34 -12.62 -4.40
CA THR A 537 17.70 -14.02 -4.11
C THR A 537 17.18 -14.44 -2.75
N ILE A 538 16.71 -15.67 -2.65
CA ILE A 538 16.15 -16.25 -1.43
C ILE A 538 17.19 -17.11 -0.72
N ASN A 539 17.47 -16.80 0.54
CA ASN A 539 18.23 -17.65 1.45
C ASN A 539 17.35 -18.82 1.94
N SER A 540 17.96 -19.99 2.19
CA SER A 540 17.20 -21.14 2.74
C SER A 540 16.62 -20.80 4.11
N VAL A 541 15.32 -21.08 4.30
CA VAL A 541 14.58 -20.75 5.52
C VAL A 541 15.21 -21.36 6.79
N ASP A 542 15.84 -22.52 6.68
CA ASP A 542 16.56 -23.22 7.75
C ASP A 542 17.77 -22.43 8.28
N LEU A 543 18.36 -21.54 7.48
CA LEU A 543 19.53 -20.75 7.86
C LEU A 543 19.15 -19.51 8.69
N LEU A 544 17.92 -19.01 8.54
CA LEU A 544 17.54 -17.67 9.01
C LEU A 544 17.61 -17.51 10.52
N SER A 545 17.31 -18.57 11.28
CA SER A 545 17.44 -18.60 12.74
C SER A 545 18.88 -18.45 13.26
N THR A 546 19.88 -18.48 12.36
CA THR A 546 21.29 -18.14 12.67
C THR A 546 21.76 -16.92 11.88
N LEU A 547 21.43 -16.85 10.58
CA LEU A 547 21.86 -15.80 9.66
C LEU A 547 21.33 -14.41 10.07
N VAL A 548 20.04 -14.33 10.40
CA VAL A 548 19.37 -13.06 10.69
C VAL A 548 19.78 -12.51 12.07
N PRO A 549 19.79 -13.29 13.18
CA PRO A 549 20.32 -12.82 14.47
C PRO A 549 21.82 -12.48 14.47
N GLN A 550 22.61 -13.01 13.53
CA GLN A 550 24.04 -12.71 13.42
C GLN A 550 24.32 -11.37 12.71
N HIS A 551 23.39 -10.88 11.87
CA HIS A 551 23.65 -9.76 10.96
C HIS A 551 22.63 -8.63 11.01
N ALA A 552 21.38 -8.86 11.44
CA ALA A 552 20.39 -7.81 11.53
C ALA A 552 20.65 -6.87 12.74
N GLY A 553 20.28 -5.59 12.60
CA GLY A 553 20.45 -4.56 13.62
C GLY A 553 21.71 -3.71 13.47
N ALA A 554 21.79 -2.66 14.28
CA ALA A 554 22.92 -1.73 14.32
C ALA A 554 24.16 -2.37 14.95
N GLY A 555 25.35 -1.93 14.51
CA GLY A 555 26.65 -2.48 14.91
C GLY A 555 27.08 -3.72 14.11
N ASN A 556 26.19 -4.32 13.32
CA ASN A 556 26.48 -5.54 12.53
C ASN A 556 26.97 -5.26 11.10
N LEU A 557 26.89 -4.02 10.62
CA LEU A 557 27.66 -3.59 9.45
C LEU A 557 29.16 -3.52 9.84
N ALA A 558 29.98 -4.33 9.16
CA ALA A 558 31.42 -4.34 9.38
C ALA A 558 32.05 -2.96 9.09
N LEU A 559 33.20 -2.68 9.72
CA LEU A 559 33.91 -1.38 9.72
C LEU A 559 34.54 -1.01 8.36
N PHE A 560 33.72 -0.88 7.31
CA PHE A 560 34.12 -0.67 5.92
C PHE A 560 33.28 0.39 5.18
N GLU A 561 33.14 1.57 5.78
CA GLU A 561 33.03 2.85 5.07
C GLU A 561 34.09 3.83 5.61
#